data_AF-A0A852YCH0-F1
#
_entry.id   AF-A0A852YCH0-F1
#
_cell.length_a   1.000
_cell.length_b   1.000
_cell.length_c   1.000
_cell.angle_alpha   90.00
_cell.angle_beta   90.00
_cell.angle_gamma   90.00
#
_symmetry.space_group_name_H-M   'P 1'
#
loop_
_entity.id
_entity.type
_entity.pdbx_description
1 polymer ?
#
loop_
_entity_poly.entity_id
_entity_poly.type
_entity_poly.pdbx_seq_one_letter_code
_entity_poly.pdbx_strand_id
1 'polypeptide(L)'
;MAATAIAARNFDYKSRNSTGKLVSGRLEASSEGAVVDKLRSMGLAPVEIRESTGGTGLAREISLGSFSKGVDLKALAVFSRQMATMVSAGLSLLKTLNILAEQTENKKLKSVLGAVTRDVESGASLSDALAKHSVEFPPIMVNMVRAGETGGFLEDALATIAENFEKESKLKATIKSAMTYPVMVLGIAVLAVIVMLIFIVPIFQKMFSSAGKDLPAPTMILVGLSQNMWWIVPAILVVTIGGSVWWRTNKNREEVRQRFDPIMLKLPVFGQLNGKIAIARFSRNLSNMIGAGVPILQALVIVGETSGNWVVENAAKKVADSVRQGKSIAGPLAEESVFPSMVVQMVAVGEDSGALETMLSKVADFYDMEVEATTKALTSLIEPLLIAFLGVVIGGMIVALYMPIFNMIQVVQQ
;
A
#
# COMPACT_ATOMS: atom_id res chain seq x y z
N MET A 1 -60.95 -25.70 -14.75
CA MET A 1 -60.37 -24.36 -14.99
C MET A 1 -59.00 -24.33 -14.35
N ALA A 2 -57.93 -24.36 -15.15
CA ALA A 2 -56.55 -24.36 -14.65
C ALA A 2 -56.08 -22.92 -14.47
N ALA A 3 -55.69 -22.54 -13.25
CA ALA A 3 -55.12 -21.24 -12.95
C ALA A 3 -53.64 -21.23 -13.33
N THR A 4 -53.26 -20.35 -14.27
CA THR A 4 -51.89 -20.13 -14.71
C THR A 4 -51.11 -19.43 -13.60
N ALA A 5 -50.09 -20.08 -13.03
CA ALA A 5 -49.18 -19.45 -12.08
C ALA A 5 -48.35 -18.37 -12.79
N ILE A 6 -48.49 -17.10 -12.39
CA ILE A 6 -47.71 -15.97 -12.92
C ILE A 6 -46.31 -16.04 -12.30
N ALA A 7 -45.29 -16.31 -13.10
CA ALA A 7 -43.90 -16.36 -12.66
C ALA A 7 -43.44 -15.00 -12.10
N ALA A 8 -42.83 -15.01 -10.91
CA ALA A 8 -42.26 -13.83 -10.29
C ALA A 8 -41.06 -13.33 -11.11
N ARG A 9 -40.96 -12.01 -11.33
CA ARG A 9 -39.87 -11.37 -12.08
C ARG A 9 -39.22 -10.28 -11.22
N ASN A 10 -37.95 -10.03 -11.47
CA ASN A 10 -37.20 -8.97 -10.78
C ASN A 10 -37.34 -7.65 -11.52
N PHE A 11 -37.66 -6.59 -10.80
CA PHE A 11 -37.75 -5.23 -11.31
C PHE A 11 -36.76 -4.33 -10.57
N ASP A 12 -35.98 -3.56 -11.32
CA ASP A 12 -35.14 -2.49 -10.79
C ASP A 12 -35.97 -1.21 -10.76
N TYR A 13 -35.97 -0.51 -9.62
CA TYR A 13 -36.75 0.72 -9.44
C TYR A 13 -35.88 1.88 -8.95
N LYS A 14 -36.26 3.10 -9.34
CA LYS A 14 -35.89 4.35 -8.67
C LYS A 14 -37.15 4.99 -8.14
N SER A 15 -37.11 5.35 -6.87
CA SER A 15 -38.23 5.97 -6.16
C SER A 15 -37.74 7.17 -5.35
N ARG A 16 -38.65 8.05 -4.98
CA ARG A 16 -38.38 9.21 -4.14
C ARG A 16 -39.05 9.00 -2.80
N ASN A 17 -38.27 9.13 -1.72
CA ASN A 17 -38.81 9.08 -0.37
C ASN A 17 -39.51 10.40 -0.01
N SER A 18 -40.19 10.44 1.14
CA SER A 18 -40.90 11.62 1.64
C SER A 18 -40.01 12.85 1.85
N THR A 19 -38.69 12.67 1.98
CA THR A 19 -37.70 13.76 2.10
C THR A 19 -37.14 14.22 0.76
N GLY A 20 -37.69 13.75 -0.36
CA GLY A 20 -37.27 14.15 -1.71
C GLY A 20 -36.00 13.46 -2.23
N LYS A 21 -35.39 12.56 -1.45
CA LYS A 21 -34.17 11.82 -1.79
C LYS A 21 -34.51 10.62 -2.69
N LEU A 22 -33.71 10.44 -3.74
CA LEU A 22 -33.83 9.29 -4.63
C LEU A 22 -33.26 8.03 -3.95
N VAL A 23 -34.04 6.95 -3.98
CA VAL A 23 -33.73 5.63 -3.45
C VAL A 23 -33.96 4.62 -4.56
N SER A 24 -32.92 3.85 -4.89
CA SER A 24 -32.96 2.79 -5.89
C SER A 24 -32.85 1.43 -5.22
N GLY A 25 -33.51 0.42 -5.80
CA GLY A 25 -33.47 -0.95 -5.31
C GLY A 25 -34.02 -1.94 -6.32
N ARG A 26 -34.09 -3.20 -5.91
CA ARG A 26 -34.67 -4.30 -6.69
C ARG A 26 -35.80 -4.94 -5.90
N LEU A 27 -36.93 -5.14 -6.56
CA LEU A 27 -38.11 -5.81 -5.99
C LEU A 27 -38.56 -6.94 -6.91
N GLU A 28 -38.88 -8.07 -6.29
CA GLU A 28 -39.52 -9.18 -6.97
C GLU A 28 -41.04 -9.00 -6.92
N ALA A 29 -41.67 -9.05 -8.09
CA ALA A 29 -43.10 -8.87 -8.26
C ALA A 29 -43.61 -9.60 -9.51
N SER A 30 -44.92 -9.80 -9.59
CA SER A 30 -45.57 -10.45 -10.74
C SER A 30 -45.80 -9.50 -11.93
N SER A 31 -45.71 -8.18 -11.72
CA SER A 31 -45.86 -7.15 -12.75
C SER A 31 -45.32 -5.79 -12.29
N GLU A 32 -45.09 -4.86 -13.22
CA GLU A 32 -44.70 -3.47 -12.91
C GLU A 32 -45.73 -2.78 -11.99
N GLY A 33 -47.02 -3.02 -12.20
CA GLY A 33 -48.09 -2.51 -11.33
C GLY A 33 -47.96 -3.00 -9.89
N ALA A 34 -47.61 -4.27 -9.68
CA ALA A 34 -47.39 -4.82 -8.34
C ALA A 34 -46.15 -4.20 -7.65
N VAL A 35 -45.15 -3.74 -8.40
CA VAL A 35 -44.00 -2.99 -7.86
C VAL A 35 -44.44 -1.58 -7.42
N VAL A 36 -45.26 -0.90 -8.22
CA VAL A 36 -45.81 0.43 -7.88
C VAL A 36 -46.58 0.37 -6.56
N ASP A 37 -47.44 -0.63 -6.39
CA ASP A 37 -48.26 -0.78 -5.20
C ASP A 37 -47.41 -1.07 -3.95
N LYS A 38 -46.38 -1.92 -4.11
CA LYS A 38 -45.43 -2.23 -3.04
C LYS A 38 -44.58 -1.02 -2.65
N LEU A 39 -44.10 -0.24 -3.61
CA LEU A 39 -43.35 1.00 -3.35
C LEU A 39 -44.20 2.05 -2.64
N ARG A 40 -45.46 2.20 -3.06
CA ARG A 40 -46.42 3.09 -2.38
C ARG A 40 -46.71 2.65 -0.95
N SER A 41 -46.85 1.33 -0.70
CA SER A 41 -47.01 0.80 0.66
C SER A 41 -45.81 1.08 1.57
N MET A 42 -44.62 1.25 0.98
CA MET A 42 -43.37 1.61 1.68
C MET A 42 -43.17 3.14 1.81
N GLY A 43 -44.15 3.95 1.39
CA GLY A 43 -44.06 5.42 1.43
C GLY A 43 -43.11 6.01 0.39
N LEU A 44 -42.83 5.27 -0.69
CA LEU A 44 -41.93 5.67 -1.77
C LEU A 44 -42.72 5.98 -3.04
N ALA A 45 -42.46 7.14 -3.66
CA ALA A 45 -43.06 7.51 -4.94
C ALA A 45 -42.21 6.99 -6.11
N PRO A 46 -42.72 6.09 -6.97
CA PRO A 46 -41.94 5.56 -8.08
C PRO A 46 -41.63 6.64 -9.12
N VAL A 47 -40.39 6.65 -9.60
CA VAL A 47 -39.87 7.57 -10.63
C VAL A 47 -39.53 6.81 -11.91
N GLU A 48 -38.99 5.60 -11.78
CA GLU A 48 -38.61 4.76 -12.91
C GLU A 48 -38.69 3.29 -12.47
N ILE A 49 -39.35 2.43 -13.24
CA ILE A 49 -39.39 0.98 -13.01
C ILE A 49 -38.98 0.29 -14.32
N ARG A 50 -38.04 -0.64 -14.24
CA ARG A 50 -37.58 -1.42 -15.39
C ARG A 50 -37.55 -2.89 -15.04
N GLU A 51 -38.11 -3.72 -15.91
CA GLU A 51 -37.99 -5.17 -15.79
C GLU A 51 -36.53 -5.57 -15.99
N SER A 52 -35.97 -6.26 -14.98
CA SER A 52 -34.56 -6.67 -14.97
C SER A 52 -34.43 -7.90 -15.89
N THR A 53 -34.24 -7.64 -17.19
CA THR A 53 -33.81 -8.68 -18.13
C THR A 53 -32.43 -9.15 -17.70
N GLY A 54 -32.28 -10.45 -17.44
CA GLY A 54 -31.05 -11.06 -16.89
C GLY A 54 -29.84 -10.98 -17.82
N GLY A 55 -29.33 -9.77 -18.05
CA GLY A 55 -28.13 -9.46 -18.83
C GLY A 55 -26.93 -9.21 -17.93
N THR A 56 -25.90 -10.04 -18.14
CA THR A 56 -24.46 -9.86 -17.86
C THR A 56 -24.08 -9.02 -16.62
N GLY A 57 -23.41 -9.67 -15.67
CA GLY A 57 -22.92 -9.12 -14.40
C GLY A 57 -21.84 -8.01 -14.49
N LEU A 58 -22.03 -7.01 -15.34
CA LEU A 58 -21.26 -5.77 -15.39
C LEU A 58 -21.92 -4.61 -14.61
N ALA A 59 -23.20 -4.74 -14.25
CA ALA A 59 -23.95 -3.74 -13.48
C ALA A 59 -24.26 -4.19 -12.04
N ARG A 60 -23.52 -5.18 -11.53
CA ARG A 60 -23.31 -5.20 -10.08
C ARG A 60 -22.55 -3.92 -9.80
N GLU A 61 -23.13 -2.99 -9.03
CA GLU A 61 -22.32 -2.06 -8.27
C GLU A 61 -21.19 -2.90 -7.69
N ILE A 62 -20.00 -2.72 -8.25
CA ILE A 62 -18.77 -3.17 -7.64
C ILE A 62 -18.64 -2.23 -6.43
N SER A 63 -19.49 -2.44 -5.42
CA SER A 63 -19.02 -2.32 -4.05
C SER A 63 -17.99 -3.42 -3.95
N LEU A 64 -16.77 -3.08 -4.39
CA LEU A 64 -15.54 -3.72 -3.95
C LEU A 64 -15.67 -3.71 -2.43
N GLY A 65 -16.20 -4.80 -1.88
CA GLY A 65 -16.45 -4.96 -0.47
C GLY A 65 -15.17 -4.58 0.22
N SER A 66 -15.22 -3.44 0.92
CA SER A 66 -14.21 -2.89 1.80
C SER A 66 -12.82 -3.50 1.59
N PHE A 67 -12.19 -3.22 0.43
CA PHE A 67 -10.75 -3.37 0.28
C PHE A 67 -10.13 -2.21 1.06
N SER A 68 -10.23 -2.32 2.38
CA SER A 68 -10.02 -1.23 3.29
C SER A 68 -8.52 -0.98 3.33
N LYS A 69 -8.05 -0.03 2.51
CA LYS A 69 -6.78 0.63 2.82
C LYS A 69 -6.91 1.11 4.27
N GLY A 70 -5.95 0.76 5.12
CA GLY A 70 -5.84 1.30 6.47
C GLY A 70 -5.85 2.84 6.44
N VAL A 71 -5.91 3.46 7.62
CA VAL A 71 -5.78 4.91 7.72
C VAL A 71 -4.37 5.31 7.27
N ASP A 72 -4.24 6.44 6.58
CA ASP A 72 -2.93 6.94 6.15
C ASP A 72 -2.08 7.33 7.36
N LEU A 73 -0.77 7.06 7.31
CA LEU A 73 0.15 7.35 8.41
C LEU A 73 0.18 8.83 8.78
N LYS A 74 0.05 9.72 7.78
CA LYS A 74 -0.04 11.16 8.03
C LYS A 74 -1.29 11.52 8.85
N ALA A 75 -2.41 10.86 8.61
CA ALA A 75 -3.64 11.10 9.37
C ALA A 75 -3.52 10.57 10.80
N LEU A 76 -2.89 9.40 10.99
CA LEU A 76 -2.59 8.88 12.33
C LEU A 76 -1.62 9.80 13.10
N ALA A 77 -0.59 10.31 12.43
CA ALA A 77 0.35 11.28 13.00
C ALA A 77 -0.36 12.53 13.52
N VAL A 78 -1.20 13.16 12.67
CA VAL A 78 -1.97 14.35 13.04
C VAL A 78 -2.93 14.05 14.19
N PHE A 79 -3.65 12.92 14.12
CA PHE A 79 -4.54 12.48 15.20
C PHE A 79 -3.78 12.34 16.53
N SER A 80 -2.68 11.59 16.55
CA SER A 80 -1.87 11.39 17.75
C SER A 80 -1.30 12.70 18.29
N ARG A 81 -0.83 13.60 17.41
CA ARG A 81 -0.32 14.91 17.80
C ARG A 81 -1.39 15.78 18.46
N GLN A 82 -2.56 15.89 17.83
CA GLN A 82 -3.66 16.68 18.36
C GLN A 82 -4.20 16.08 19.67
N MET A 83 -4.28 14.75 19.74
CA MET A 83 -4.70 14.04 20.95
C MET A 83 -3.72 14.29 22.10
N ALA A 84 -2.41 14.19 21.85
CA ALA A 84 -1.38 14.52 22.85
C ALA A 84 -1.60 15.94 23.37
N THR A 85 -1.65 16.95 22.49
CA THR A 85 -1.83 18.35 22.86
C THR A 85 -3.09 18.62 23.68
N MET A 86 -4.22 17.97 23.34
CA MET A 86 -5.46 18.13 24.09
C MET A 86 -5.42 17.45 25.46
N VAL A 87 -4.82 16.27 25.55
CA VAL A 87 -4.62 15.56 26.83
C VAL A 87 -3.67 16.35 27.73
N SER A 88 -2.57 16.89 27.20
CA SER A 88 -1.66 17.81 27.91
C SER A 88 -2.39 19.04 28.47
N ALA A 89 -3.36 19.56 27.71
CA ALA A 89 -4.17 20.71 28.12
C ALA A 89 -5.25 20.36 29.17
N GLY A 90 -5.27 19.12 29.67
CA GLY A 90 -6.18 18.66 30.72
C GLY A 90 -7.60 18.33 30.25
N LEU A 91 -7.83 18.19 28.93
CA LEU A 91 -9.13 17.72 28.44
C LEU A 91 -9.31 16.24 28.78
N SER A 92 -10.53 15.87 29.17
CA SER A 92 -10.86 14.46 29.38
C SER A 92 -10.73 13.68 28.07
N LEU A 93 -10.32 12.41 28.19
CA LEU A 93 -10.10 11.53 27.05
C LEU A 93 -11.31 11.45 26.11
N LEU A 94 -12.51 11.29 26.69
CA LEU A 94 -13.76 11.21 25.95
C LEU A 94 -14.06 12.52 25.19
N LYS A 95 -13.79 13.68 25.80
CA LYS A 95 -13.96 14.98 25.15
C LYS A 95 -13.00 15.15 23.98
N THR A 96 -11.73 14.78 24.19
CA THR A 96 -10.70 14.79 23.14
C THR A 96 -11.10 13.90 21.97
N LEU A 97 -11.52 12.66 22.22
CA LEU A 97 -11.96 11.72 21.18
C LEU A 97 -13.16 12.26 20.37
N ASN A 98 -14.14 12.87 21.03
CA ASN A 98 -15.28 13.50 20.35
C ASN A 98 -14.85 14.63 19.41
N ILE A 99 -14.00 15.54 19.88
CA ILE A 99 -13.52 16.66 19.05
C ILE A 99 -12.73 16.14 17.84
N LEU A 100 -11.84 15.15 18.04
CA LEU A 100 -11.04 14.58 16.96
C LEU A 100 -11.89 13.79 15.95
N ALA A 101 -12.91 13.07 16.41
CA ALA A 101 -13.85 12.38 15.55
C ALA A 101 -14.66 13.36 14.68
N GLU A 102 -15.01 14.53 15.20
CA GLU A 102 -15.70 15.58 14.44
C GLU A 102 -14.79 16.25 13.42
N GLN A 103 -13.58 16.62 13.82
CA GLN A 103 -12.62 17.42 13.05
C GLN A 103 -11.84 16.63 12.00
N THR A 104 -11.73 15.31 12.12
CA THR A 104 -10.94 14.52 11.18
C THR A 104 -11.55 14.55 9.77
N GLU A 105 -10.73 14.91 8.78
CA GLU A 105 -11.12 14.92 7.37
C GLU A 105 -11.15 13.51 6.76
N ASN A 106 -10.41 12.57 7.37
CA ASN A 106 -10.34 11.20 6.87
C ASN A 106 -11.62 10.44 7.26
N LYS A 107 -12.48 10.19 6.27
CA LYS A 107 -13.78 9.49 6.46
C LYS A 107 -13.65 8.14 7.16
N LYS A 108 -12.58 7.39 6.89
CA LYS A 108 -12.36 6.07 7.51
C LYS A 108 -11.97 6.23 8.98
N LEU A 109 -11.02 7.13 9.25
CA LEU A 109 -10.62 7.44 10.62
C LEU A 109 -11.80 8.00 11.43
N LYS A 110 -12.63 8.87 10.82
CA LYS A 110 -13.87 9.39 11.44
C LYS A 110 -14.80 8.27 11.91
N SER A 111 -15.08 7.32 11.01
CA SER A 111 -15.96 6.19 11.31
C SER A 111 -15.41 5.32 12.44
N VAL A 112 -14.11 5.05 12.42
CA VAL A 112 -13.45 4.20 13.42
C VAL A 112 -13.31 4.93 14.77
N LEU A 113 -12.95 6.22 14.77
CA LEU A 113 -12.93 7.02 15.99
C LEU A 113 -14.30 7.09 16.63
N GLY A 114 -15.39 7.21 15.86
CA GLY A 114 -16.73 7.15 16.42
C GLY A 114 -17.04 5.81 17.15
N ALA A 115 -16.48 4.69 16.67
CA ALA A 115 -16.60 3.41 17.37
C ALA A 115 -15.73 3.35 18.64
N VAL A 116 -14.48 3.80 18.53
CA VAL A 116 -13.55 3.91 19.67
C VAL A 116 -14.13 4.81 20.77
N THR A 117 -14.72 5.96 20.42
CA THR A 117 -15.36 6.86 21.38
C THR A 117 -16.49 6.17 22.14
N ARG A 118 -17.37 5.43 21.44
CA ARG A 118 -18.47 4.68 22.09
C ARG A 118 -17.95 3.58 23.03
N ASP A 119 -16.88 2.90 22.64
CA ASP A 119 -16.27 1.89 23.49
C ASP A 119 -15.69 2.50 24.77
N VAL A 120 -14.98 3.62 24.64
CA VAL A 120 -14.43 4.35 25.80
C VAL A 120 -15.54 4.93 26.66
N GLU A 121 -16.62 5.45 26.06
CA GLU A 121 -17.83 5.91 26.77
C GLU A 121 -18.49 4.79 27.57
N SER A 122 -18.46 3.55 27.05
CA SER A 122 -18.96 2.36 27.75
C SER A 122 -18.01 1.82 28.84
N GLY A 123 -16.83 2.44 29.02
CA GLY A 123 -15.87 2.10 30.06
C GLY A 123 -14.71 1.21 29.61
N ALA A 124 -14.54 0.94 28.31
CA ALA A 124 -13.34 0.27 27.82
C ALA A 124 -12.11 1.18 27.90
N SER A 125 -10.92 0.59 28.08
CA SER A 125 -9.67 1.34 27.92
C SER A 125 -9.50 1.81 26.47
N LEU A 126 -8.77 2.90 26.24
CA LEU A 126 -8.43 3.38 24.90
C LEU A 126 -7.66 2.32 24.14
N SER A 127 -6.68 1.67 24.77
CA SER A 127 -5.89 0.65 24.10
C SER A 127 -6.73 -0.54 23.63
N ASP A 128 -7.72 -0.98 24.41
CA ASP A 128 -8.60 -2.08 24.01
C ASP A 128 -9.59 -1.66 22.93
N ALA A 129 -10.10 -0.43 22.99
CA ALA A 129 -10.94 0.14 21.93
C ALA A 129 -10.17 0.27 20.60
N LEU A 130 -8.92 0.73 20.63
CA LEU A 130 -8.05 0.79 19.45
C LEU A 130 -7.70 -0.62 18.94
N ALA A 131 -7.47 -1.60 19.82
CA ALA A 131 -7.11 -2.97 19.46
C ALA A 131 -8.18 -3.68 18.61
N LYS A 132 -9.46 -3.34 18.79
CA LYS A 132 -10.57 -3.85 17.95
C LYS A 132 -10.46 -3.44 16.47
N HIS A 133 -9.64 -2.43 16.18
CA HIS A 133 -9.44 -1.85 14.84
C HIS A 133 -7.97 -1.97 14.40
N SER A 134 -7.42 -3.18 14.49
CA SER A 134 -6.00 -3.49 14.20
C SER A 134 -5.56 -3.24 12.75
N VAL A 135 -6.50 -3.08 11.81
CA VAL A 135 -6.22 -2.70 10.42
C VAL A 135 -5.93 -1.21 10.29
N GLU A 136 -6.57 -0.38 11.12
CA GLU A 136 -6.45 1.07 11.12
C GLU A 136 -5.41 1.57 12.12
N PHE A 137 -5.28 0.92 13.28
CA PHE A 137 -4.34 1.27 14.32
C PHE A 137 -3.21 0.23 14.41
N PRO A 138 -1.97 0.60 14.05
CA PRO A 138 -0.85 -0.32 14.10
C PRO A 138 -0.56 -0.84 15.52
N PRO A 139 0.00 -2.05 15.68
CA PRO A 139 0.32 -2.64 16.99
C PRO A 139 1.18 -1.74 17.89
N ILE A 140 2.13 -0.99 17.32
CA ILE A 140 2.96 -0.04 18.07
C ILE A 140 2.12 1.04 18.76
N MET A 141 1.10 1.57 18.09
CA MET A 141 0.22 2.59 18.66
C MET A 141 -0.62 2.01 19.80
N VAL A 142 -1.24 0.84 19.57
CA VAL A 142 -2.07 0.16 20.57
C VAL A 142 -1.28 -0.13 21.84
N ASN A 143 -0.06 -0.67 21.70
CA ASN A 143 0.74 -1.04 22.87
C ASN A 143 1.39 0.16 23.56
N MET A 144 1.80 1.20 22.83
CA MET A 144 2.26 2.44 23.45
C MET A 144 1.14 3.14 24.24
N VAL A 145 -0.07 3.19 23.67
CA VAL A 145 -1.25 3.70 24.40
C VAL A 145 -1.49 2.86 25.65
N ARG A 146 -1.45 1.53 25.55
CA ARG A 146 -1.64 0.63 26.72
C ARG A 146 -0.63 0.91 27.83
N ALA A 147 0.63 1.08 27.47
CA ALA A 147 1.69 1.42 28.43
C ALA A 147 1.46 2.80 29.05
N GLY A 148 1.09 3.80 28.25
CA GLY A 148 0.75 5.14 28.73
C GLY A 148 -0.49 5.17 29.64
N GLU A 149 -1.51 4.37 29.34
CA GLU A 149 -2.70 4.22 30.20
C GLU A 149 -2.36 3.55 31.54
N THR A 150 -1.58 2.47 31.50
CA THR A 150 -1.22 1.71 32.70
C THR A 150 -0.23 2.47 33.59
N GLY A 151 0.72 3.17 32.97
CA GLY A 151 1.78 3.90 33.65
C GLY A 151 1.47 5.37 33.94
N GLY A 152 0.34 5.89 33.49
CA GLY A 152 -0.10 7.27 33.76
C GLY A 152 0.60 8.35 32.92
N PHE A 153 1.35 7.97 31.88
CA PHE A 153 2.08 8.87 30.96
C PHE A 153 1.49 8.83 29.54
N LEU A 154 0.16 8.81 29.43
CA LEU A 154 -0.54 8.74 28.14
C LEU A 154 -0.18 9.92 27.21
N GLU A 155 0.04 11.10 27.77
CA GLU A 155 0.51 12.28 27.04
C GLU A 155 1.80 12.01 26.27
N ASP A 156 2.84 11.58 26.98
CA ASP A 156 4.15 11.28 26.41
C ASP A 156 4.05 10.16 25.37
N ALA A 157 3.28 9.10 25.69
CA ALA A 157 3.06 8.01 24.75
C ALA A 157 2.43 8.51 23.43
N LEU A 158 1.41 9.36 23.49
CA LEU A 158 0.77 9.94 22.30
C LEU A 158 1.72 10.86 21.53
N ALA A 159 2.54 11.66 22.23
CA ALA A 159 3.55 12.53 21.62
C ALA A 159 4.63 11.72 20.87
N THR A 160 5.11 10.63 21.47
CA THR A 160 6.07 9.72 20.86
C THR A 160 5.47 8.98 19.66
N ILE A 161 4.22 8.52 19.73
CA ILE A 161 3.51 7.92 18.59
C ILE A 161 3.44 8.94 17.44
N ALA A 162 3.07 10.18 17.75
CA ALA A 162 2.97 11.25 16.75
C ALA A 162 4.31 11.49 16.06
N GLU A 163 5.39 11.68 16.81
CA GLU A 163 6.73 11.90 16.24
C GLU A 163 7.18 10.71 15.38
N ASN A 164 6.91 9.48 15.83
CA ASN A 164 7.26 8.28 15.08
C ASN A 164 6.54 8.24 13.72
N PHE A 165 5.22 8.48 13.71
CA PHE A 165 4.43 8.47 12.48
C PHE A 165 4.73 9.67 11.58
N GLU A 166 5.09 10.83 12.13
CA GLU A 166 5.58 12.00 11.38
C GLU A 166 6.88 11.65 10.63
N LYS A 167 7.86 11.07 11.33
CA LYS A 167 9.14 10.62 10.74
C LYS A 167 8.93 9.54 9.70
N GLU A 168 8.09 8.53 9.97
CA GLU A 168 7.81 7.46 9.01
C GLU A 168 7.06 7.99 7.76
N SER A 169 6.11 8.90 7.96
CA SER A 169 5.40 9.56 6.87
C SER A 169 6.35 10.40 6.01
N LYS A 170 7.26 11.15 6.63
CA LYS A 170 8.30 11.94 5.93
C LYS A 170 9.20 11.02 5.11
N LEU A 171 9.69 9.93 5.71
CA LEU A 171 10.54 8.96 5.02
C LEU A 171 9.81 8.36 3.80
N LYS A 172 8.56 7.93 3.96
CA LYS A 172 7.73 7.42 2.85
C LYS A 172 7.52 8.47 1.76
N ALA A 173 7.32 9.73 2.13
CA ALA A 173 7.16 10.82 1.19
C ALA A 173 8.45 11.07 0.39
N THR A 174 9.62 11.07 1.04
CA THR A 174 10.93 11.21 0.40
C THR A 174 11.20 10.06 -0.58
N ILE A 175 10.93 8.82 -0.19
CA ILE A 175 11.09 7.67 -1.09
C ILE A 175 10.13 7.79 -2.29
N LYS A 176 8.87 8.16 -2.03
CA LYS A 176 7.86 8.30 -3.09
C LYS A 176 8.23 9.42 -4.07
N SER A 177 8.69 10.57 -3.59
CA SER A 177 9.07 11.69 -4.45
C SER A 177 10.27 11.34 -5.33
N ALA A 178 11.29 10.70 -4.76
CA ALA A 178 12.47 10.21 -5.48
C ALA A 178 12.10 9.21 -6.60
N MET A 179 11.14 8.31 -6.34
CA MET A 179 10.69 7.32 -7.31
C MET A 179 9.68 7.84 -8.35
N THR A 180 9.09 9.02 -8.14
CA THR A 180 8.02 9.51 -9.02
C THR A 180 8.53 9.78 -10.43
N TYR A 181 9.67 10.45 -10.59
CA TYR A 181 10.24 10.76 -11.91
C TYR A 181 10.61 9.47 -12.70
N PRO A 182 11.40 8.52 -12.15
CA PRO A 182 11.66 7.24 -12.80
C PRO A 182 10.43 6.51 -13.31
N VAL A 183 9.41 6.39 -12.47
CA VAL A 183 8.19 5.64 -12.80
C VAL A 183 7.40 6.34 -13.91
N MET A 184 7.32 7.67 -13.88
CA MET A 184 6.65 8.45 -14.92
C MET A 184 7.36 8.33 -16.27
N VAL A 185 8.68 8.51 -16.32
CA VAL A 185 9.47 8.41 -17.56
C VAL A 185 9.40 7.00 -18.13
N LEU A 186 9.56 5.97 -17.30
CA LEU A 186 9.43 4.57 -17.73
C LEU A 186 8.02 4.28 -18.25
N GLY A 187 6.99 4.82 -17.60
CA GLY A 187 5.60 4.69 -18.06
C GLY A 187 5.36 5.31 -19.43
N ILE A 188 5.87 6.53 -19.65
CA ILE A 188 5.78 7.21 -20.96
C ILE A 188 6.59 6.46 -22.02
N ALA A 189 7.79 5.97 -21.69
CA ALA A 189 8.62 5.18 -22.59
C ALA A 189 7.92 3.89 -23.03
N VAL A 190 7.38 3.12 -22.09
CA VAL A 190 6.62 1.89 -22.37
C VAL A 190 5.39 2.20 -23.23
N LEU A 191 4.66 3.27 -22.91
CA LEU A 191 3.51 3.71 -23.71
C LEU A 191 3.92 4.07 -25.14
N ALA A 192 5.00 4.82 -25.32
CA ALA A 192 5.51 5.20 -26.63
C ALA A 192 5.90 3.97 -27.47
N VAL A 193 6.55 2.97 -26.85
CA VAL A 193 6.87 1.69 -27.51
C VAL A 193 5.61 0.95 -27.92
N ILE A 194 4.61 0.85 -27.04
CA ILE A 194 3.33 0.19 -27.36
C ILE A 194 2.63 0.88 -28.54
N VAL A 195 2.55 2.21 -28.53
CA VAL A 195 1.94 2.99 -29.63
C VAL A 195 2.70 2.72 -30.94
N MET A 196 4.03 2.77 -30.92
CA MET A 196 4.83 2.51 -32.11
C MET A 196 4.64 1.08 -32.65
N LEU A 197 4.61 0.08 -31.77
CA LEU A 197 4.37 -1.31 -32.17
C LEU A 197 2.97 -1.53 -32.74
N ILE A 198 1.93 -0.89 -32.19
CA ILE A 198 0.54 -1.07 -32.64
C ILE A 198 0.25 -0.29 -33.94
N PHE A 199 0.79 0.93 -34.09
CA PHE A 199 0.42 1.81 -35.20
C PHE A 199 1.48 1.88 -36.29
N ILE A 200 2.76 2.04 -35.93
CA ILE A 200 3.82 2.32 -36.91
C ILE A 200 4.29 1.04 -37.60
N VAL A 201 4.60 -0.01 -36.83
CA VAL A 201 5.12 -1.27 -37.37
C VAL A 201 4.18 -1.90 -38.43
N PRO A 202 2.85 -1.94 -38.26
CA PRO A 202 1.96 -2.49 -39.29
C PRO A 202 1.92 -1.69 -40.59
N ILE A 203 2.12 -0.37 -40.54
CA ILE A 203 2.20 0.47 -41.75
C ILE A 203 3.40 0.03 -42.59
N PHE A 204 4.56 -0.16 -41.95
CA PHE A 204 5.76 -0.66 -42.61
C PHE A 204 5.60 -2.09 -43.12
N GLN A 205 4.99 -2.97 -42.33
CA GLN A 205 4.69 -4.35 -42.76
C GLN A 205 3.88 -4.35 -44.06
N LYS A 206 2.81 -3.54 -44.14
CA LYS A 206 1.98 -3.41 -45.34
C LYS A 206 2.78 -2.91 -46.54
N MET A 207 3.58 -1.86 -46.36
CA MET A 207 4.42 -1.27 -47.40
C MET A 207 5.42 -2.28 -48.00
N PHE A 208 6.05 -3.12 -47.18
CA PHE A 208 6.99 -4.16 -47.65
C PHE A 208 6.28 -5.33 -48.31
N SER A 209 5.14 -5.76 -47.77
CA SER A 209 4.35 -6.82 -48.39
C SER A 209 3.87 -6.45 -49.80
N SER A 210 3.55 -5.18 -50.05
CA SER A 210 3.21 -4.69 -51.40
C SER A 210 4.41 -4.59 -52.36
N ALA A 211 5.63 -4.55 -51.84
CA ALA A 211 6.87 -4.50 -52.63
C ALA A 211 7.43 -5.90 -52.96
N GLY A 212 6.79 -6.98 -52.50
CA GLY A 212 7.15 -8.36 -52.85
C GLY A 212 8.48 -8.86 -52.29
N LYS A 213 9.01 -8.24 -51.22
CA LYS A 213 10.26 -8.65 -50.56
C LYS A 213 10.08 -8.94 -49.08
N ASP A 214 10.89 -9.88 -48.58
CA ASP A 214 10.93 -10.22 -47.16
C ASP A 214 11.48 -9.06 -46.32
N LEU A 215 10.92 -8.95 -45.11
CA LEU A 215 11.34 -7.95 -44.13
C LEU A 215 12.74 -8.31 -43.56
N PRO A 216 13.62 -7.32 -43.31
CA PRO A 216 14.87 -7.55 -42.59
C PRO A 216 14.64 -8.19 -41.21
N ALA A 217 15.60 -8.98 -40.73
CA ALA A 217 15.49 -9.75 -39.49
C ALA A 217 15.13 -8.90 -38.23
N PRO A 218 15.70 -7.69 -38.01
CA PRO A 218 15.30 -6.85 -36.88
C PRO A 218 13.82 -6.40 -36.95
N THR A 219 13.32 -6.13 -38.16
CA THR A 219 11.93 -5.73 -38.41
C THR A 219 10.97 -6.90 -38.20
N MET A 220 11.38 -8.13 -38.53
CA MET A 220 10.57 -9.33 -38.28
C MET A 220 10.30 -9.57 -36.79
N ILE A 221 11.28 -9.30 -35.91
CA ILE A 221 11.08 -9.38 -34.45
C ILE A 221 10.00 -8.38 -33.99
N LEU A 222 10.07 -7.13 -34.48
CA LEU A 222 9.08 -6.10 -34.12
C LEU A 222 7.69 -6.43 -34.67
N VAL A 223 7.61 -6.98 -35.88
CA VAL A 223 6.34 -7.43 -36.48
C VAL A 223 5.74 -8.59 -35.69
N GLY A 224 6.55 -9.57 -35.25
CA GLY A 224 6.07 -10.66 -34.39
C GLY A 224 5.55 -10.17 -33.03
N LEU A 225 6.20 -9.17 -32.42
CA LEU A 225 5.72 -8.53 -31.20
C LEU A 225 4.44 -7.71 -31.44
N SER A 226 4.38 -6.98 -32.54
CA SER A 226 3.24 -6.15 -32.95
C SER A 226 1.98 -6.98 -33.19
N GLN A 227 2.07 -8.06 -33.96
CA GLN A 227 0.92 -8.93 -34.26
C GLN A 227 0.37 -9.60 -33.00
N ASN A 228 1.25 -9.96 -32.06
CA ASN A 228 0.86 -10.54 -30.78
C ASN A 228 0.45 -9.49 -29.73
N MET A 229 0.62 -8.19 -30.02
CA MET A 229 0.35 -7.10 -29.07
C MET A 229 -1.13 -7.07 -28.64
N TRP A 230 -2.04 -7.51 -29.51
CA TRP A 230 -3.46 -7.60 -29.21
C TRP A 230 -3.80 -8.66 -28.12
N TRP A 231 -2.94 -9.67 -27.93
CA TRP A 231 -3.02 -10.61 -26.79
C TRP A 231 -2.08 -10.22 -25.65
N ILE A 232 -0.89 -9.72 -25.95
CA ILE A 232 0.13 -9.34 -24.98
C ILE A 232 -0.35 -8.16 -24.12
N VAL A 233 -0.98 -7.13 -24.69
CA VAL A 233 -1.46 -5.96 -23.91
C VAL A 233 -2.53 -6.36 -22.90
N PRO A 234 -3.62 -7.06 -23.28
CA PRO A 234 -4.56 -7.58 -22.30
C PRO A 234 -3.93 -8.55 -21.31
N ALA A 235 -3.01 -9.43 -21.74
CA ALA A 235 -2.33 -10.35 -20.84
C ALA A 235 -1.46 -9.63 -19.81
N ILE A 236 -0.66 -8.64 -20.21
CA ILE A 236 0.13 -7.80 -19.31
C ILE A 236 -0.79 -7.05 -18.35
N LEU A 237 -1.91 -6.51 -18.84
CA LEU A 237 -2.89 -5.80 -18.01
C LEU A 237 -3.52 -6.74 -16.96
N VAL A 238 -3.89 -7.96 -17.36
CA VAL A 238 -4.45 -8.98 -16.45
C VAL A 238 -3.39 -9.46 -15.46
N VAL A 239 -2.15 -9.67 -15.87
CA VAL A 239 -1.04 -10.07 -14.99
C VAL A 239 -0.67 -8.95 -14.03
N THR A 240 -0.63 -7.70 -14.47
CA THR A 240 -0.33 -6.55 -13.57
C THR A 240 -1.48 -6.28 -12.61
N ILE A 241 -2.73 -6.31 -13.06
CA ILE A 241 -3.90 -6.12 -12.18
C ILE A 241 -4.04 -7.32 -11.24
N GLY A 242 -4.05 -8.54 -11.77
CA GLY A 242 -4.17 -9.77 -11.01
C GLY A 242 -3.00 -9.96 -10.04
N GLY A 243 -1.77 -9.70 -10.49
CA GLY A 243 -0.58 -9.70 -9.66
C GLY A 243 -0.61 -8.60 -8.59
N SER A 244 -1.09 -7.40 -8.90
CA SER A 244 -1.24 -6.31 -7.92
C SER A 244 -2.30 -6.65 -6.86
N VAL A 245 -3.43 -7.24 -7.25
CA VAL A 245 -4.48 -7.70 -6.33
C VAL A 245 -3.96 -8.86 -5.47
N TRP A 246 -3.35 -9.88 -6.08
CA TRP A 246 -2.74 -10.99 -5.37
C TRP A 246 -1.68 -10.52 -4.38
N TRP A 247 -0.74 -9.69 -4.83
CA TRP A 247 0.32 -9.14 -3.99
C TRP A 247 -0.27 -8.34 -2.83
N ARG A 248 -1.25 -7.46 -3.07
CA ARG A 248 -1.87 -6.66 -2.00
C ARG A 248 -2.55 -7.52 -0.94
N THR A 249 -3.19 -8.62 -1.34
CA THR A 249 -3.91 -9.52 -0.42
C THR A 249 -2.96 -10.50 0.28
N ASN A 250 -1.90 -10.95 -0.38
CA ASN A 250 -1.06 -12.04 0.11
C ASN A 250 0.28 -11.59 0.67
N LYS A 251 0.74 -10.35 0.42
CA LYS A 251 2.04 -9.85 0.92
C LYS A 251 2.20 -9.89 2.44
N ASN A 252 1.10 -9.88 3.20
CA ASN A 252 1.14 -9.92 4.66
C ASN A 252 1.09 -11.35 5.21
N ARG A 253 0.90 -12.38 4.35
CA ARG A 253 0.92 -13.78 4.78
C ARG A 253 2.34 -14.19 5.16
N GLU A 254 2.48 -14.86 6.28
CA GLU A 254 3.78 -15.28 6.81
C GLU A 254 4.57 -16.14 5.82
N GLU A 255 3.92 -17.13 5.18
CA GLU A 255 4.54 -18.00 4.17
C GLU A 255 5.16 -17.22 2.99
N VAL A 256 4.50 -16.13 2.59
CA VAL A 256 4.96 -15.27 1.49
C VAL A 256 6.15 -14.44 1.97
N ARG A 257 6.02 -13.78 3.13
CA ARG A 257 7.09 -12.94 3.70
C ARG A 257 8.36 -13.75 3.98
N GLN A 258 8.22 -14.95 4.52
CA GLN A 258 9.35 -15.85 4.81
C GLN A 258 10.17 -16.19 3.56
N ARG A 259 9.54 -16.32 2.39
CA ARG A 259 10.24 -16.68 1.15
C ARG A 259 10.72 -15.44 0.39
N PHE A 260 9.95 -14.36 0.37
CA PHE A 260 10.25 -13.17 -0.43
C PHE A 260 11.18 -12.17 0.27
N ASP A 261 11.04 -11.96 1.58
CA ASP A 261 11.82 -10.94 2.30
C ASP A 261 13.34 -11.24 2.29
N PRO A 262 13.80 -12.50 2.46
CA PRO A 262 15.24 -12.81 2.35
C PRO A 262 15.79 -12.62 0.94
N ILE A 263 14.97 -12.82 -0.10
CA ILE A 263 15.39 -12.63 -1.50
C ILE A 263 15.50 -11.13 -1.79
N MET A 264 14.52 -10.33 -1.34
CA MET A 264 14.52 -8.87 -1.49
C MET A 264 15.76 -8.23 -0.85
N LEU A 265 16.21 -8.72 0.32
CA LEU A 265 17.42 -8.24 0.98
C LEU A 265 18.71 -8.53 0.21
N LYS A 266 18.72 -9.53 -0.67
CA LYS A 266 19.89 -9.91 -1.49
C LYS A 266 19.96 -9.16 -2.83
N LEU A 267 18.91 -8.43 -3.22
CA LEU A 267 18.92 -7.69 -4.47
C LEU A 267 19.92 -6.53 -4.39
N PRO A 268 20.75 -6.33 -5.44
CA PRO A 268 21.68 -5.22 -5.46
C PRO A 268 20.91 -3.90 -5.37
N VAL A 269 21.47 -2.97 -4.59
CA VAL A 269 20.94 -1.63 -4.29
C VAL A 269 19.62 -1.60 -3.51
N PHE A 270 18.55 -2.25 -3.97
CA PHE A 270 17.24 -2.27 -3.28
C PHE A 270 17.26 -3.07 -1.97
N GLY A 271 18.06 -4.14 -1.90
CA GLY A 271 18.21 -4.93 -0.68
C GLY A 271 18.90 -4.14 0.44
N GLN A 272 19.95 -3.39 0.10
CA GLN A 272 20.63 -2.50 1.04
C GLN A 272 19.70 -1.40 1.55
N LEU A 273 18.90 -0.79 0.66
CA LEU A 273 17.91 0.21 1.04
C LEU A 273 16.87 -0.37 2.01
N ASN A 274 16.30 -1.54 1.69
CA ASN A 274 15.27 -2.16 2.53
C ASN A 274 15.82 -2.58 3.90
N GLY A 275 17.05 -3.11 3.94
CA GLY A 275 17.75 -3.42 5.19
C GLY A 275 17.94 -2.18 6.07
N LYS A 276 18.46 -1.08 5.50
CA LYS A 276 18.63 0.19 6.22
C LYS A 276 17.30 0.74 6.76
N ILE A 277 16.23 0.68 5.97
CA ILE A 277 14.87 1.09 6.41
C ILE A 277 14.40 0.23 7.58
N ALA A 278 14.57 -1.09 7.50
CA ALA A 278 14.12 -2.00 8.55
C ALA A 278 14.89 -1.77 9.86
N ILE A 279 16.21 -1.55 9.78
CA ILE A 279 17.06 -1.25 10.95
C ILE A 279 16.73 0.13 11.55
N ALA A 280 16.50 1.16 10.73
CA ALA A 280 16.08 2.47 11.20
C ALA A 280 14.75 2.39 11.97
N ARG A 281 13.75 1.71 11.41
CA ARG A 281 12.45 1.49 12.07
C ARG A 281 12.57 0.66 13.33
N PHE A 282 13.31 -0.44 13.29
CA PHE A 282 13.54 -1.27 14.47
C PHE A 282 14.15 -0.46 15.61
N SER A 283 15.24 0.27 15.33
CA SER A 283 15.97 1.03 16.34
C SER A 283 15.14 2.18 16.89
N ARG A 284 14.43 2.93 16.02
CA ARG A 284 13.54 4.02 16.42
C ARG A 284 12.39 3.53 17.28
N ASN A 285 11.69 2.50 16.82
CA ASN A 285 10.53 1.97 17.54
C ASN A 285 10.97 1.39 18.89
N LEU A 286 12.13 0.74 18.95
CA LEU A 286 12.67 0.18 20.20
C LEU A 286 13.06 1.30 21.18
N SER A 287 13.76 2.33 20.69
CA SER A 287 14.07 3.54 21.47
C SER A 287 12.80 4.15 22.05
N ASN A 288 11.80 4.40 21.21
CA ASN A 288 10.54 5.03 21.59
C ASN A 288 9.77 4.22 22.62
N MET A 289 9.73 2.89 22.48
CA MET A 289 9.04 2.02 23.42
C MET A 289 9.77 1.93 24.76
N ILE A 290 11.10 1.86 24.76
CA ILE A 290 11.90 1.86 25.98
C ILE A 290 11.76 3.20 26.72
N GLY A 291 11.87 4.33 26.00
CA GLY A 291 11.71 5.67 26.58
C GLY A 291 10.31 5.90 27.16
N ALA A 292 9.29 5.31 26.53
CA ALA A 292 7.93 5.28 27.05
C ALA A 292 7.72 4.21 28.15
N GLY A 293 8.77 3.64 28.73
CA GLY A 293 8.67 2.70 29.85
C GLY A 293 8.07 1.33 29.52
N VAL A 294 7.93 0.96 28.24
CA VAL A 294 7.45 -0.38 27.85
C VAL A 294 8.52 -1.42 28.20
N PRO A 295 8.16 -2.55 28.86
CA PRO A 295 9.12 -3.60 29.18
C PRO A 295 9.88 -4.10 27.94
N ILE A 296 11.21 -4.22 28.05
CA ILE A 296 12.10 -4.52 26.92
C ILE A 296 11.71 -5.78 26.13
N LEU A 297 11.27 -6.84 26.83
CA LEU A 297 10.84 -8.10 26.21
C LEU A 297 9.61 -7.89 25.33
N GLN A 298 8.65 -7.09 25.80
CA GLN A 298 7.44 -6.76 25.05
C GLN A 298 7.78 -5.83 23.88
N ALA A 299 8.66 -4.85 24.12
CA ALA A 299 9.13 -3.94 23.08
C ALA A 299 9.80 -4.71 21.93
N LEU A 300 10.76 -5.60 22.21
CA LEU A 300 11.48 -6.39 21.20
C LEU A 300 10.55 -7.16 20.24
N VAL A 301 9.50 -7.80 20.77
CA VAL A 301 8.53 -8.54 19.94
C VAL A 301 7.75 -7.59 19.03
N ILE A 302 7.23 -6.48 19.57
CA ILE A 302 6.40 -5.53 18.83
C ILE A 302 7.20 -4.78 17.76
N VAL A 303 8.44 -4.38 18.07
CA VAL A 303 9.31 -3.70 17.10
C VAL A 303 9.76 -4.64 15.99
N GLY A 304 9.94 -5.93 16.30
CA GLY A 304 10.16 -6.97 15.31
C GLY A 304 9.01 -7.04 14.31
N GLU A 305 7.78 -7.14 14.79
CA GLU A 305 6.56 -7.23 13.96
C GLU A 305 6.33 -5.96 13.11
N THR A 306 6.69 -4.79 13.64
CA THR A 306 6.49 -3.50 12.97
C THR A 306 7.65 -3.05 12.09
N SER A 307 8.79 -3.76 12.11
CA SER A 307 9.95 -3.49 11.25
C SER A 307 9.62 -3.59 9.75
N GLY A 308 8.59 -4.37 9.39
CA GLY A 308 8.13 -4.57 8.02
C GLY A 308 9.01 -5.54 7.22
N ASN A 309 9.88 -6.32 7.87
CA ASN A 309 10.71 -7.35 7.26
C ASN A 309 10.72 -8.60 8.15
N TRP A 310 10.36 -9.75 7.58
CA TRP A 310 10.29 -11.03 8.30
C TRP A 310 11.64 -11.47 8.88
N VAL A 311 12.78 -11.15 8.24
CA VAL A 311 14.10 -11.49 8.76
C VAL A 311 14.39 -10.72 10.05
N VAL A 312 14.06 -9.43 10.10
CA VAL A 312 14.19 -8.61 11.32
C VAL A 312 13.21 -9.05 12.39
N GLU A 313 11.97 -9.36 12.01
CA GLU A 313 10.95 -9.89 12.94
C GLU A 313 11.40 -11.19 13.61
N ASN A 314 11.89 -12.15 12.83
CA ASN A 314 12.36 -13.43 13.34
C ASN A 314 13.62 -13.28 14.20
N ALA A 315 14.56 -12.42 13.78
CA ALA A 315 15.74 -12.11 14.57
C ALA A 315 15.36 -11.46 15.92
N ALA A 316 14.43 -10.51 15.93
CA ALA A 316 13.93 -9.87 17.14
C ALA A 316 13.25 -10.87 18.10
N LYS A 317 12.49 -11.84 17.59
CA LYS A 317 11.89 -12.92 18.40
C LYS A 317 12.96 -13.77 19.09
N LYS A 318 14.00 -14.18 18.37
CA LYS A 318 15.11 -14.96 18.96
C LYS A 318 15.91 -14.16 20.00
N VAL A 319 16.13 -12.87 19.76
CA VAL A 319 16.75 -11.96 20.72
C VAL A 319 15.87 -11.87 21.98
N ALA A 320 14.57 -11.66 21.83
CA ALA A 320 13.64 -11.62 22.96
C ALA A 320 13.63 -12.94 23.78
N ASP A 321 13.67 -14.09 23.10
CA ASP A 321 13.75 -15.40 23.78
C ASP A 321 15.07 -15.59 24.52
N SER A 322 16.18 -15.07 23.99
CA SER A 322 17.49 -15.09 24.64
C SER A 322 17.55 -14.17 25.87
N VAL A 323 16.98 -12.97 25.76
CA VAL A 323 16.90 -12.00 26.87
C VAL A 323 15.97 -12.55 27.98
N ARG A 324 14.90 -13.27 27.62
CA ARG A 324 14.04 -13.97 28.60
C ARG A 324 14.81 -15.02 29.41
N GLN A 325 15.87 -15.60 28.84
CA GLN A 325 16.77 -16.55 29.52
C GLN A 325 17.87 -15.85 30.34
N GLY A 326 17.87 -14.51 30.41
CA GLY A 326 18.85 -13.73 31.17
C GLY A 326 20.15 -13.41 30.43
N LYS A 327 20.22 -13.65 29.11
CA LYS A 327 21.34 -13.19 28.29
C LYS A 327 21.25 -11.69 28.04
N SER A 328 22.40 -11.05 27.77
CA SER A 328 22.44 -9.67 27.29
C SER A 328 21.76 -9.52 25.92
N ILE A 329 21.38 -8.29 25.55
CA ILE A 329 20.72 -8.01 24.27
C ILE A 329 21.74 -8.03 23.13
N ALA A 330 22.94 -7.47 23.37
CA ALA A 330 23.95 -7.31 22.33
C ALA A 330 24.47 -8.64 21.76
N GLY A 331 24.63 -9.67 22.60
CA GLY A 331 25.16 -10.97 22.16
C GLY A 331 24.28 -11.64 21.10
N PRO A 332 22.99 -11.92 21.38
CA PRO A 332 22.05 -12.46 20.41
C PRO A 332 21.85 -11.59 19.16
N LEU A 333 21.95 -10.26 19.29
CA LEU A 333 21.92 -9.37 18.12
C LEU A 333 23.13 -9.60 17.19
N ALA A 334 24.31 -9.90 17.74
CA ALA A 334 25.53 -10.15 16.98
C ALA A 334 25.49 -11.46 16.18
N GLU A 335 24.70 -12.44 16.62
CA GLU A 335 24.51 -13.72 15.93
C GLU A 335 23.65 -13.59 14.66
N GLU A 336 22.87 -12.50 14.57
CA GLU A 336 21.89 -12.29 13.50
C GLU A 336 22.43 -11.36 12.42
N SER A 337 22.73 -11.92 11.24
CA SER A 337 23.35 -11.22 10.09
C SER A 337 22.60 -9.98 9.57
N VAL A 338 21.33 -9.80 9.96
CA VAL A 338 20.54 -8.63 9.55
C VAL A 338 20.93 -7.38 10.31
N PHE A 339 21.51 -7.51 11.51
CA PHE A 339 21.95 -6.39 12.34
C PHE A 339 23.42 -6.05 12.06
N PRO A 340 23.72 -4.84 11.57
CA PRO A 340 25.09 -4.42 11.36
C PRO A 340 25.85 -4.25 12.68
N SER A 341 27.18 -4.36 12.61
CA SER A 341 28.06 -4.25 13.78
C SER A 341 27.87 -2.97 14.60
N MET A 342 27.57 -1.85 13.93
CA MET A 342 27.31 -0.58 14.59
C MET A 342 26.08 -0.67 15.51
N VAL A 343 25.00 -1.33 15.08
CA VAL A 343 23.80 -1.53 15.92
C VAL A 343 24.15 -2.34 17.16
N VAL A 344 24.86 -3.45 16.97
CA VAL A 344 25.29 -4.34 18.06
C VAL A 344 26.14 -3.58 19.08
N GLN A 345 27.10 -2.78 18.60
CA GLN A 345 27.99 -1.99 19.46
C GLN A 345 27.24 -0.90 20.23
N MET A 346 26.35 -0.17 19.58
CA MET A 346 25.55 0.87 20.23
C MET A 346 24.60 0.27 21.28
N VAL A 347 24.03 -0.91 21.01
CA VAL A 347 23.23 -1.64 22.01
C VAL A 347 24.10 -2.10 23.16
N ALA A 348 25.28 -2.67 22.92
CA ALA A 348 26.20 -3.07 23.99
C ALA A 348 26.58 -1.89 24.90
N VAL A 349 26.98 -0.77 24.31
CA VAL A 349 27.30 0.45 25.06
C VAL A 349 26.08 0.97 25.82
N GLY A 350 24.91 0.96 25.20
CA GLY A 350 23.64 1.36 25.84
C GLY A 350 23.25 0.44 26.99
N GLU A 351 23.49 -0.87 26.87
CA GLU A 351 23.22 -1.90 27.88
C GLU A 351 24.12 -1.72 29.10
N ASP A 352 25.42 -1.55 28.88
CA ASP A 352 26.41 -1.35 29.95
C ASP A 352 26.22 -0.01 30.68
N SER A 353 25.83 1.04 29.96
CA SER A 353 25.65 2.40 30.51
C SER A 353 24.22 2.71 30.99
N GLY A 354 23.27 1.80 30.76
CA GLY A 354 21.84 2.05 31.00
C GLY A 354 21.20 3.08 30.06
N ALA A 355 21.89 3.49 28.99
CA ALA A 355 21.45 4.50 28.03
C ALA A 355 20.94 3.91 26.70
N LEU A 356 20.24 2.76 26.76
CA LEU A 356 19.75 2.04 25.57
C LEU A 356 18.91 2.92 24.64
N GLU A 357 17.98 3.70 25.21
CA GLU A 357 17.10 4.61 24.46
C GLU A 357 17.93 5.58 23.61
N THR A 358 18.84 6.32 24.25
CA THR A 358 19.69 7.31 23.57
C THR A 358 20.51 6.67 22.45
N MET A 359 21.11 5.51 22.71
CA MET A 359 21.96 4.83 21.71
C MET A 359 21.14 4.33 20.52
N LEU A 360 19.97 3.74 20.75
CA LEU A 360 19.05 3.29 19.70
C LEU A 360 18.49 4.46 18.87
N SER A 361 18.21 5.60 19.50
CA SER A 361 17.80 6.83 18.82
C SER A 361 18.89 7.32 17.85
N LYS A 362 20.16 7.33 18.29
CA LYS A 362 21.30 7.68 17.42
C LYS A 362 21.51 6.70 16.26
N VAL A 363 21.33 5.40 16.52
CA VAL A 363 21.34 4.37 15.46
C VAL A 363 20.25 4.67 14.43
N ALA A 364 19.03 4.97 14.88
CA ALA A 364 17.92 5.28 13.99
C ALA A 364 18.18 6.52 13.13
N ASP A 365 18.67 7.60 13.73
CA ASP A 365 18.99 8.85 13.00
C ASP A 365 20.10 8.63 11.97
N PHE A 366 21.13 7.85 12.32
CA PHE A 366 22.18 7.46 11.39
C PHE A 366 21.62 6.68 10.19
N TYR A 367 20.81 5.65 10.43
CA TYR A 367 20.26 4.86 9.34
C TYR A 367 19.23 5.62 8.50
N ASP A 368 18.50 6.58 9.07
CA ASP A 368 17.64 7.47 8.29
C ASP A 368 18.45 8.31 7.30
N MET A 369 19.58 8.89 7.73
CA MET A 369 20.50 9.61 6.84
C MET A 369 21.06 8.69 5.74
N GLU A 370 21.43 7.46 6.10
CA GLU A 370 21.89 6.45 5.14
C GLU A 370 20.80 6.06 4.13
N VAL A 371 19.53 6.00 4.56
CA VAL A 371 18.38 5.74 3.67
C VAL A 371 18.16 6.91 2.71
N GLU A 372 18.23 8.16 3.18
CA GLU A 372 18.14 9.35 2.32
C GLU A 372 19.26 9.37 1.28
N ALA A 373 20.51 9.13 1.71
CA ALA A 373 21.68 9.07 0.82
C ALA A 373 21.54 7.95 -0.22
N THR A 374 21.13 6.76 0.20
CA THR A 374 20.93 5.60 -0.70
C THR A 374 19.81 5.88 -1.70
N THR A 375 18.73 6.52 -1.28
CA THR A 375 17.61 6.90 -2.14
C THR A 375 18.04 7.91 -3.20
N LYS A 376 18.87 8.90 -2.82
CA LYS A 376 19.44 9.88 -3.75
C LYS A 376 20.38 9.23 -4.77
N ALA A 377 21.27 8.35 -4.30
CA ALA A 377 22.19 7.61 -5.17
C ALA A 377 21.43 6.74 -6.18
N LEU A 378 20.39 6.02 -5.72
CA LEU A 378 19.48 5.26 -6.57
C LEU A 378 18.86 6.13 -7.66
N THR A 379 18.33 7.28 -7.29
CA THR A 379 17.71 8.22 -8.24
C THR A 379 18.71 8.67 -9.31
N SER A 380 19.95 8.99 -8.92
CA SER A 380 20.99 9.41 -9.86
C SER A 380 21.47 8.31 -10.80
N LEU A 381 21.43 7.04 -10.39
CA LEU A 381 21.81 5.90 -11.24
C LEU A 381 20.70 5.51 -12.22
N ILE A 382 19.45 5.73 -11.85
CA ILE A 382 18.30 5.39 -12.69
C ILE A 382 18.28 6.25 -13.96
N GLU A 383 18.67 7.53 -13.90
CA GLU A 383 18.62 8.42 -15.07
C GLU A 383 19.53 7.97 -16.24
N PRO A 384 20.84 7.70 -16.03
CA PRO A 384 21.69 7.15 -17.10
C PRO A 384 21.19 5.81 -17.63
N LEU A 385 20.67 4.93 -16.76
CA LEU A 385 20.10 3.65 -17.18
C LEU A 385 18.84 3.84 -18.03
N LEU A 386 17.98 4.80 -17.68
CA LEU A 386 16.80 5.14 -18.47
C LEU A 386 17.19 5.72 -19.83
N ILE A 387 18.16 6.63 -19.88
CA ILE A 387 18.65 7.21 -21.14
C ILE A 387 19.27 6.12 -22.02
N ALA A 388 20.12 5.25 -21.45
CA ALA A 388 20.73 4.15 -22.19
C ALA A 388 19.66 3.16 -22.70
N PHE A 389 18.71 2.77 -21.85
CA PHE A 389 17.59 1.91 -22.23
C PHE A 389 16.76 2.53 -23.35
N LEU A 390 16.38 3.81 -23.21
CA LEU A 390 15.57 4.51 -24.19
C LEU A 390 16.34 4.69 -25.51
N GLY A 391 17.63 4.97 -25.45
CA GLY A 391 18.51 5.03 -26.60
C GLY A 391 18.60 3.71 -27.35
N VAL A 392 18.76 2.59 -26.63
CA VAL A 392 18.76 1.24 -27.23
C VAL A 392 17.41 0.90 -27.85
N VAL A 393 16.32 1.18 -27.14
CA VAL A 393 14.96 0.89 -27.63
C VAL A 393 14.63 1.75 -28.84
N ILE A 394 14.71 3.08 -28.74
CA ILE A 394 14.39 4.00 -29.83
C ILE A 394 15.38 3.83 -30.99
N GLY A 395 16.68 3.73 -30.71
CA GLY A 395 17.71 3.51 -31.73
C GLY A 395 17.50 2.19 -32.47
N GLY A 396 17.26 1.10 -31.75
CA GLY A 396 16.92 -0.20 -32.33
C GLY A 396 15.65 -0.14 -33.19
N MET A 397 14.64 0.62 -32.76
CA MET A 397 13.43 0.84 -33.53
C MET A 397 13.70 1.63 -34.81
N ILE A 398 14.46 2.73 -34.74
CA ILE A 398 14.81 3.52 -35.93
C ILE A 398 15.55 2.65 -36.94
N VAL A 399 16.56 1.89 -36.51
CA VAL A 399 17.31 0.98 -37.38
C VAL A 399 16.37 -0.04 -38.02
N ALA A 400 15.48 -0.66 -37.25
CA ALA A 400 14.54 -1.65 -37.75
C ALA A 400 13.49 -1.07 -38.72
N LEU A 401 13.14 0.21 -38.61
CA LEU A 401 12.18 0.88 -39.49
C LEU A 401 12.84 1.49 -40.74
N TYR A 402 14.09 1.95 -40.65
CA TYR A 402 14.81 2.60 -41.75
C TYR A 402 15.62 1.63 -42.62
N MET A 403 16.15 0.54 -42.05
CA MET A 403 16.86 -0.49 -42.83
C MET A 403 16.03 -1.01 -44.03
N PRO A 404 14.73 -1.29 -43.87
CA PRO A 404 13.90 -1.66 -45.00
C PRO A 404 13.85 -0.58 -46.11
N ILE A 405 13.77 0.72 -45.75
CA ILE A 405 13.73 1.84 -46.72
C ILE A 405 15.00 1.85 -47.59
N PHE A 406 16.18 1.68 -46.98
CA PHE A 406 17.44 1.62 -47.73
C PHE A 406 17.47 0.44 -48.71
N ASN A 407 16.95 -0.72 -48.31
CA ASN A 407 16.85 -1.88 -49.19
C ASN A 407 15.87 -1.66 -50.35
N MET A 408 14.83 -0.84 -50.17
CA MET A 408 13.91 -0.46 -51.25
C MET A 408 14.58 0.45 -52.29
N ILE A 409 15.39 1.43 -51.87
CA ILE A 409 16.06 2.36 -52.79
C ILE A 409 17.02 1.63 -53.74
N GLN A 410 17.76 0.64 -53.23
CA GLN A 410 18.66 -0.18 -54.05
C GLN A 410 17.93 -1.00 -55.12
N VAL A 411 16.63 -1.29 -54.93
CA VAL A 411 15.80 -2.04 -55.87
C VAL A 411 15.22 -1.17 -56.96
N VAL A 412 14.98 0.12 -56.69
CA VAL A 412 14.47 1.08 -57.69
C VAL A 412 15.58 1.58 -58.62
N GLN A 413 16.85 1.37 -58.26
CA GLN A 413 18.03 1.73 -59.06
C GLN A 413 18.57 0.57 -59.93
N GLN A 414 17.96 -0.62 -59.89
CA GLN A 414 18.15 -1.70 -60.86
C GLN A 414 16.91 -1.81 -61.74
#